data_AF-A0A813BXU0-F1
#
_entry.id   AF-A0A813BXU0-F1
#
_cell.length_a   1.000
_cell.length_b   1.000
_cell.length_c   1.000
_cell.angle_alpha   90.00
_cell.angle_beta   90.00
_cell.angle_gamma   90.00
#
_symmetry.space_group_name_H-M   'P 1'
#
loop_
_entity.id
_entity.type
_entity.pdbx_description
1 polymer ?
#
loop_
_entity_poly.entity_id
_entity_poly.type
_entity_poly.pdbx_seq_one_letter_code
_entity_poly.pdbx_strand_id
1 'polypeptide(L)'
;MVGITAYKEDQQSREKARHLQGIVQANLVNFVAPALIKAEHQAAMLKVTQHSLADVQNVAVLLAPLFSYKKNGRYNEEKAVLQRVSMTGAQMDRVFSLIFNDKLDDRDDRPLVYPGHLLTSPSVDLQASGSFLWKKAALFRRSRTNEANQLSGKDMIIMEQVGESVLPGSTSVEMATTVKGAMKWAQIGADAAMKLLHALLESRFVHQ
;
A
#
# COMPACT_ATOMS: atom_id res chain seq x y z
N MET A 1 31.87 -28.13 29.99
CA MET A 1 32.04 -27.84 28.54
C MET A 1 30.67 -27.52 27.90
N VAL A 2 29.91 -26.55 28.45
CA VAL A 2 28.53 -26.22 28.01
C VAL A 2 28.38 -24.71 27.74
N GLY A 3 29.21 -23.86 28.35
CA GLY A 3 29.12 -22.39 28.19
C GLY A 3 29.66 -21.84 26.86
N ILE A 4 30.56 -22.54 26.15
CA ILE A 4 31.16 -22.03 24.90
C ILE A 4 30.21 -22.17 23.71
N THR A 5 29.33 -23.18 23.72
CA THR A 5 28.37 -23.45 22.65
C THR A 5 27.20 -22.46 22.69
N ALA A 6 26.66 -22.19 23.89
CA ALA A 6 25.59 -21.21 24.08
C ALA A 6 26.00 -19.77 23.71
N TYR A 7 27.27 -19.40 23.96
CA TYR A 7 27.78 -18.08 23.58
C TYR A 7 27.92 -17.93 22.06
N LYS A 8 28.30 -19.01 21.34
CA LYS A 8 28.38 -18.99 19.87
C LYS A 8 27.01 -18.93 19.20
N GLU A 9 26.00 -19.59 19.78
CA GLU A 9 24.62 -19.53 19.28
C GLU A 9 23.96 -18.17 19.51
N ASP A 10 24.23 -17.50 20.65
CA ASP A 10 23.75 -16.14 20.92
C ASP A 10 24.43 -15.11 19.99
N GLN A 11 25.72 -15.28 19.69
CA GLN A 11 26.45 -14.42 18.74
C GLN A 11 25.97 -14.61 17.29
N GLN A 12 25.71 -15.85 16.85
CA GLN A 12 25.13 -16.12 15.52
C GLN A 12 23.69 -15.60 15.38
N SER A 13 22.90 -15.68 16.45
CA SER A 13 21.53 -15.15 16.48
C SER A 13 21.54 -13.62 16.44
N ARG A 14 22.48 -12.97 17.13
CA ARG A 14 22.71 -11.52 17.07
C ARG A 14 23.28 -11.06 15.73
N GLU A 15 24.16 -11.84 15.09
CA GLU A 15 24.65 -11.55 13.74
C GLU A 15 23.57 -11.72 12.68
N LYS A 16 22.73 -12.76 12.76
CA LYS A 16 21.53 -12.89 11.90
C LYS A 16 20.53 -11.76 12.12
N ALA A 17 20.32 -11.35 13.37
CA ALA A 17 19.49 -10.18 13.70
C ALA A 17 20.10 -8.87 13.17
N ARG A 18 21.43 -8.71 13.23
CA ARG A 18 22.16 -7.60 12.60
C ARG A 18 22.12 -7.63 11.07
N HIS A 19 22.08 -8.80 10.46
CA HIS A 19 21.95 -8.92 9.00
C HIS A 19 20.56 -8.47 8.51
N LEU A 20 19.54 -8.58 9.36
CA LEU A 20 18.21 -7.99 9.12
C LEU A 20 18.16 -6.47 9.38
N GLN A 21 19.12 -5.89 10.11
CA GLN A 21 19.22 -4.42 10.36
C GLN A 21 19.66 -3.61 9.12
N GLY A 22 19.71 -4.21 7.93
CA GLY A 22 19.99 -3.52 6.66
C GLY A 22 18.83 -3.53 5.65
N ILE A 23 17.69 -4.14 5.98
CA ILE A 23 16.59 -4.27 5.02
C ILE A 23 15.69 -3.03 5.10
N VAL A 24 15.78 -2.18 4.09
CA VAL A 24 14.86 -1.06 3.92
C VAL A 24 13.56 -1.56 3.32
N GLN A 25 12.45 -1.31 4.02
CA GLN A 25 11.11 -1.75 3.66
C GLN A 25 10.29 -0.62 3.03
N ALA A 26 9.44 -1.01 2.07
CA ALA A 26 8.42 -0.16 1.47
C ALA A 26 7.08 -0.90 1.49
N ASN A 27 6.13 -0.43 2.29
CA ASN A 27 4.81 -1.07 2.41
C ASN A 27 3.80 -0.40 1.48
N LEU A 28 2.91 -1.18 0.84
CA LEU A 28 1.75 -0.65 0.12
C LEU A 28 0.48 -0.92 0.93
N VAL A 29 -0.21 0.14 1.33
CA VAL A 29 -1.50 0.09 2.01
C VAL A 29 -2.56 0.56 1.04
N ASN A 30 -3.31 -0.39 0.47
CA ASN A 30 -4.35 -0.07 -0.50
C ASN A 30 -5.71 0.12 0.19
N PHE A 31 -6.10 1.37 0.42
CA PHE A 31 -7.42 1.72 0.93
C PHE A 31 -8.29 2.43 -0.10
N VAL A 32 -8.13 2.15 -1.40
CA VAL A 32 -9.00 2.71 -2.45
C VAL A 32 -10.48 2.35 -2.21
N ALA A 33 -10.74 1.12 -1.75
CA ALA A 33 -12.07 0.63 -1.39
C ALA A 33 -12.07 0.07 0.04
N PRO A 34 -11.98 0.91 1.08
CA PRO A 34 -11.80 0.46 2.46
C PRO A 34 -13.04 -0.30 2.95
N ALA A 35 -14.22 -0.01 2.39
CA ALA A 35 -15.47 -0.69 2.72
C ALA A 35 -15.46 -2.21 2.41
N LEU A 36 -14.50 -2.70 1.62
CA LEU A 36 -14.29 -4.13 1.38
C LEU A 36 -13.45 -4.82 2.46
N ILE A 37 -12.77 -4.04 3.29
CA ILE A 37 -11.82 -4.54 4.29
C ILE A 37 -12.49 -4.40 5.66
N LYS A 38 -12.62 -5.50 6.40
CA LYS A 38 -13.14 -5.45 7.77
C LYS A 38 -12.29 -4.49 8.62
N ALA A 39 -12.94 -3.77 9.53
CA ALA A 39 -12.26 -2.76 10.36
C ALA A 39 -11.06 -3.34 11.15
N GLU A 40 -11.17 -4.58 11.62
CA GLU A 40 -10.09 -5.31 12.30
C GLU A 40 -8.86 -5.52 11.40
N HIS A 41 -9.06 -5.84 10.12
CA HIS A 41 -7.98 -6.03 9.15
C HIS A 41 -7.36 -4.69 8.75
N GLN A 42 -8.16 -3.63 8.61
CA GLN A 42 -7.62 -2.28 8.40
C GLN A 42 -6.70 -1.86 9.56
N ALA A 43 -7.13 -2.11 10.80
CA ALA A 43 -6.32 -1.84 11.99
C ALA A 43 -5.03 -2.69 12.00
N ALA A 44 -5.11 -3.97 11.63
CA ALA A 44 -3.94 -4.84 11.53
C ALA A 44 -2.94 -4.35 10.46
N MET A 45 -3.41 -3.96 9.26
CA MET A 45 -2.57 -3.40 8.20
C MET A 45 -1.84 -2.14 8.67
N LEU A 46 -2.54 -1.25 9.36
CA LEU A 46 -1.95 -0.03 9.92
C LEU A 46 -0.98 -0.32 11.06
N LYS A 47 -1.22 -1.36 11.88
CA LYS A 47 -0.29 -1.79 12.93
C LYS A 47 1.02 -2.33 12.35
N VAL A 48 0.96 -3.10 11.27
CA VAL A 48 2.16 -3.56 10.54
C VAL A 48 2.91 -2.36 9.97
N THR A 49 2.18 -1.42 9.37
CA THR A 49 2.75 -0.18 8.83
C THR A 49 3.45 0.63 9.93
N GLN A 50 2.79 0.82 11.07
CA GLN A 50 3.34 1.50 12.23
C GLN A 50 4.64 0.84 12.72
N HIS A 51 4.65 -0.49 12.83
CA HIS A 51 5.84 -1.22 13.26
C HIS A 51 7.01 -1.05 12.28
N SER A 52 6.73 -1.13 10.97
CA SER A 52 7.75 -0.94 9.93
C SER A 52 8.31 0.49 9.94
N LEU A 53 7.46 1.50 10.15
CA LEU A 53 7.86 2.92 10.24
C LEU A 53 8.56 3.30 11.56
N ALA A 54 8.78 2.34 12.47
CA ALA A 54 9.69 2.56 13.60
C ALA A 54 11.14 2.77 13.13
N ASP A 55 11.51 2.20 11.98
CA ASP A 55 12.77 2.49 11.30
C ASP A 55 12.60 3.75 10.41
N VAL A 56 13.48 4.73 10.60
CA VAL A 56 13.49 6.00 9.87
C VAL A 56 13.77 5.84 8.38
N GLN A 57 14.36 4.72 7.96
CA GLN A 57 14.61 4.43 6.56
C GLN A 57 13.43 3.79 5.85
N ASN A 58 12.43 3.31 6.58
CA ASN A 58 11.27 2.67 5.96
C ASN A 58 10.24 3.71 5.51
N VAL A 59 9.44 3.32 4.53
CA VAL A 59 8.35 4.13 4.00
C VAL A 59 7.12 3.26 3.79
N ALA A 60 5.94 3.88 3.83
CA ALA A 60 4.73 3.24 3.34
C ALA A 60 4.00 4.17 2.36
N VAL A 61 3.35 3.53 1.40
CA VAL A 61 2.54 4.18 0.37
C VAL A 61 1.10 3.83 0.68
N LEU A 62 0.29 4.83 1.02
CA LEU A 62 -1.12 4.66 1.31
C LEU A 62 -1.93 5.17 0.12
N LEU A 63 -2.76 4.33 -0.49
CA LEU A 63 -3.77 4.78 -1.45
C LEU A 63 -5.04 5.18 -0.69
N ALA A 64 -5.52 6.40 -0.93
CA ALA A 64 -6.63 6.98 -0.20
C ALA A 64 -8.00 6.47 -0.71
N PRO A 65 -9.05 6.55 0.12
CA PRO A 65 -10.39 6.09 -0.26
C PRO A 65 -10.98 6.81 -1.46
N LEU A 66 -11.41 6.04 -2.45
CA LEU A 66 -12.15 6.52 -3.60
C LEU A 66 -13.55 5.91 -3.72
N PHE A 67 -13.79 4.78 -3.06
CA PHE A 67 -15.07 4.07 -3.10
C PHE A 67 -15.79 4.08 -1.75
N SER A 68 -17.13 4.25 -1.80
CA SER A 68 -18.02 4.04 -0.66
C SER A 68 -19.34 3.43 -1.15
N TYR A 69 -19.93 2.52 -0.38
CA TYR A 69 -21.28 1.98 -0.65
C TYR A 69 -22.39 3.00 -0.37
N LYS A 70 -22.12 4.00 0.48
CA LYS A 70 -23.10 5.03 0.81
C LYS A 70 -22.98 6.18 -0.17
N LYS A 71 -24.10 6.62 -0.75
CA LYS A 71 -24.17 7.86 -1.53
C LYS A 71 -23.62 9.01 -0.69
N ASN A 72 -22.70 9.78 -1.24
CA ASN A 72 -21.96 10.85 -0.53
C ASN A 72 -21.17 10.39 0.70
N GLY A 73 -20.89 9.09 0.83
CA GLY A 73 -20.17 8.51 1.97
C GLY A 73 -18.64 8.62 1.89
N ARG A 74 -18.08 8.97 0.73
CA ARG A 74 -16.63 9.00 0.49
C ARG A 74 -15.88 9.86 1.50
N TYR A 75 -16.39 11.05 1.81
CA TYR A 75 -15.78 11.94 2.80
C TYR A 75 -15.66 11.28 4.19
N ASN A 76 -16.69 10.53 4.60
CA ASN A 76 -16.68 9.84 5.89
C ASN A 76 -15.69 8.66 5.90
N GLU A 77 -15.59 7.93 4.79
CA GLU A 77 -14.57 6.87 4.63
C GLU A 77 -13.16 7.44 4.70
N GLU A 78 -12.90 8.51 3.95
CA GLU A 78 -11.62 9.21 3.93
C GLU A 78 -11.26 9.75 5.31
N LYS A 79 -12.18 10.45 5.97
CA LYS A 79 -12.00 10.94 7.34
C LYS A 79 -11.68 9.79 8.31
N ALA A 80 -12.42 8.68 8.25
CA ALA A 80 -12.21 7.54 9.13
C ALA A 80 -10.84 6.89 8.91
N VAL A 81 -10.42 6.75 7.66
CA VAL A 81 -9.09 6.22 7.31
C VAL A 81 -7.99 7.17 7.80
N LEU A 82 -8.07 8.46 7.49
CA LEU A 82 -7.07 9.44 7.93
C LEU A 82 -6.96 9.52 9.45
N GLN A 83 -8.09 9.44 10.16
CA GLN A 83 -8.10 9.37 11.62
C GLN A 83 -7.40 8.11 12.16
N ARG A 84 -7.57 6.95 11.52
CA ARG A 84 -6.84 5.73 11.94
C ARG A 84 -5.36 5.83 11.62
N VAL A 85 -4.99 6.40 10.48
CA VAL A 85 -3.60 6.60 10.09
C VAL A 85 -2.92 7.57 11.04
N SER A 86 -3.59 8.65 11.48
CA SER A 86 -2.99 9.61 12.43
C SER A 86 -2.68 8.97 13.78
N MET A 87 -3.45 7.96 14.20
CA MET A 87 -3.17 7.18 15.41
C MET A 87 -1.90 6.33 15.33
N THR A 88 -1.35 6.09 14.13
CA THR A 88 -0.07 5.37 13.98
C THR A 88 1.15 6.21 14.36
N GLY A 89 1.00 7.54 14.42
CA GLY A 89 2.11 8.47 14.59
C GLY A 89 2.96 8.69 13.34
N ALA A 90 2.61 8.07 12.20
CA ALA A 90 3.29 8.32 10.94
C ALA A 90 3.05 9.76 10.43
N GLN A 91 4.06 10.36 9.82
CA GLN A 91 3.91 11.62 9.08
C GLN A 91 3.15 11.34 7.78
N MET A 92 2.20 12.21 7.43
CA MET A 92 1.35 12.02 6.24
C MET A 92 1.28 13.27 5.33
N ASP A 93 2.13 14.26 5.57
CA ASP A 93 2.12 15.57 4.90
C ASP A 93 2.44 15.48 3.40
N ARG A 94 3.08 14.38 2.98
CA ARG A 94 3.44 14.14 1.59
C ARG A 94 2.32 13.37 0.91
N VAL A 95 1.70 14.00 -0.07
CA VAL A 95 0.70 13.39 -0.94
C VAL A 95 1.31 13.04 -2.30
N PHE A 96 0.71 12.05 -2.95
CA PHE A 96 1.02 11.69 -4.33
C PHE A 96 -0.24 11.30 -5.11
N SER A 97 -0.12 11.25 -6.43
CA SER A 97 -1.16 10.77 -7.34
C SER A 97 -0.66 9.58 -8.15
N LEU A 98 -1.37 8.46 -8.08
CA LEU A 98 -1.29 7.39 -9.07
C LEU A 98 -2.18 7.77 -10.25
N ILE A 99 -1.58 7.95 -11.43
CA ILE A 99 -2.26 8.48 -12.62
C ILE A 99 -2.44 7.37 -13.64
N PHE A 100 -3.62 7.33 -14.25
CA PHE A 100 -3.97 6.45 -15.35
C PHE A 100 -4.10 7.24 -16.66
N ASN A 101 -3.64 6.64 -17.76
CA ASN A 101 -3.66 7.24 -19.10
C ASN A 101 -5.09 7.56 -19.56
N ASP A 102 -5.93 6.53 -19.57
CA ASP A 102 -7.27 6.60 -20.14
C ASP A 102 -8.15 5.53 -19.49
N LYS A 103 -9.46 5.71 -19.65
CA LYS A 103 -10.44 4.70 -19.28
C LYS A 103 -10.43 3.61 -20.34
N LEU A 104 -10.51 2.37 -19.90
CA LEU A 104 -10.67 1.24 -20.82
C LEU A 104 -12.11 1.08 -21.34
N ASP A 105 -13.08 1.60 -20.61
CA ASP A 105 -14.51 1.57 -20.94
C ASP A 105 -15.13 2.87 -20.42
N ASP A 106 -15.89 3.57 -21.27
CA ASP A 106 -16.59 4.80 -20.91
C ASP A 106 -17.58 4.60 -19.76
N ARG A 107 -18.05 3.36 -19.58
CA ARG A 107 -18.95 2.95 -18.50
C ARG A 107 -18.23 2.64 -17.20
N ASP A 108 -16.90 2.70 -17.19
CA ASP A 108 -16.11 2.52 -15.97
C ASP A 108 -16.10 3.81 -15.14
N ASP A 109 -16.70 3.74 -13.96
CA ASP A 109 -16.80 4.88 -13.04
C ASP A 109 -15.49 5.16 -12.28
N ARG A 110 -14.49 4.28 -12.39
CA ARG A 110 -13.21 4.49 -11.71
C ARG A 110 -12.50 5.74 -12.28
N PRO A 111 -11.98 6.62 -11.40
CA PRO A 111 -11.29 7.82 -11.84
C PRO A 111 -9.92 7.48 -12.44
N LEU A 112 -9.37 8.40 -13.22
CA LEU A 112 -8.01 8.28 -13.75
C LEU A 112 -6.93 8.75 -12.79
N VAL A 113 -7.31 9.20 -11.59
CA VAL A 113 -6.36 9.66 -10.57
C VAL A 113 -6.73 9.04 -9.23
N TYR A 114 -5.79 8.29 -8.68
CA TYR A 114 -5.89 7.65 -7.38
C TYR A 114 -4.99 8.43 -6.40
N PRO A 115 -5.57 9.21 -5.48
CA PRO A 115 -4.79 9.97 -4.51
C PRO A 115 -4.18 9.04 -3.45
N GLY A 116 -3.07 9.46 -2.86
CA GLY A 116 -2.43 8.73 -1.78
C GLY A 116 -1.50 9.58 -0.93
N HIS A 117 -1.03 8.98 0.17
CA HIS A 117 -0.08 9.57 1.10
C HIS A 117 1.20 8.74 1.15
N LEU A 118 2.33 9.43 1.26
CA LEU A 118 3.61 8.84 1.63
C LEU A 118 3.74 8.95 3.15
N LEU A 119 3.77 7.79 3.79
CA LEU A 119 3.89 7.67 5.23
C LEU A 119 5.35 7.44 5.61
N THR A 120 5.88 8.30 6.47
CA THR A 120 7.25 8.20 7.00
C THR A 120 7.26 8.17 8.52
N SER A 121 8.36 7.71 9.11
CA SER A 121 8.56 7.75 10.55
C SER A 121 8.43 9.20 11.08
N PRO A 122 7.82 9.44 12.26
CA PRO A 122 7.76 10.76 12.88
C PRO A 122 9.13 11.38 13.15
N SER A 123 10.16 10.56 13.26
CA SER A 123 11.53 11.00 13.51
C SER A 123 12.28 11.40 12.24
N VAL A 124 11.69 11.23 11.04
CA VAL A 124 12.29 11.67 9.79
C VAL A 124 12.12 13.18 9.67
N ASP A 125 13.25 13.89 9.62
CA ASP A 125 13.28 15.27 9.18
C ASP A 125 13.44 15.30 7.65
N LEU A 126 12.33 15.54 6.95
CA LEU A 126 12.32 15.66 5.49
C LEU A 126 13.03 16.94 5.00
N GLN A 127 13.17 17.96 5.86
CA GLN A 127 13.82 19.23 5.53
C GLN A 127 15.34 19.12 5.69
N ALA A 128 15.82 18.34 6.66
CA ALA A 128 17.24 18.07 6.83
C ALA A 128 17.87 17.48 5.54
N SER A 129 19.06 17.97 5.21
CA SER A 129 19.85 17.47 4.10
C SER A 129 20.69 16.28 4.59
N GLY A 130 20.40 15.06 4.11
CA GLY A 130 21.43 14.01 4.05
C GLY A 130 21.14 12.60 4.56
N SER A 131 20.01 12.29 5.19
CA SER A 131 19.85 10.96 5.83
C SER A 131 18.71 10.08 5.29
N PHE A 132 17.71 10.63 4.61
CA PHE A 132 16.54 9.87 4.19
C PHE A 132 16.68 9.32 2.76
N LEU A 133 16.75 7.99 2.64
CA LEU A 133 17.02 7.29 1.37
C LEU A 133 16.01 7.61 0.27
N TRP A 134 14.75 7.84 0.61
CA TRP A 134 13.67 8.02 -0.37
C TRP A 134 13.51 9.45 -0.88
N LYS A 135 14.26 10.43 -0.35
CA LYS A 135 14.15 11.85 -0.73
C LYS A 135 14.36 12.09 -2.23
N LYS A 136 15.18 11.25 -2.88
CA LYS A 136 15.46 11.33 -4.33
C LYS A 136 14.49 10.54 -5.20
N ALA A 137 13.63 9.70 -4.62
CA ALA A 137 12.66 8.91 -5.36
C ALA A 137 11.72 9.82 -6.16
N ALA A 138 11.32 9.38 -7.35
CA ALA A 138 10.46 10.17 -8.22
C ALA A 138 9.12 10.48 -7.53
N LEU A 139 8.60 9.55 -6.73
CA LEU A 139 7.35 9.73 -6.00
C LEU A 139 7.43 10.85 -4.95
N PHE A 140 8.58 11.01 -4.27
CA PHE A 140 8.82 12.10 -3.31
C PHE A 140 9.10 13.46 -3.99
N ARG A 141 9.67 13.43 -5.20
CA ARG A 141 10.04 14.66 -5.93
C ARG A 141 8.92 15.22 -6.78
N ARG A 142 8.19 14.34 -7.47
CA ARG A 142 7.16 14.71 -8.46
C ARG A 142 5.75 14.59 -7.91
N SER A 143 5.57 13.95 -6.75
CA SER A 143 4.25 13.67 -6.16
C SER A 143 3.28 12.96 -7.11
N ARG A 144 3.81 12.20 -8.08
CA ARG A 144 3.00 11.42 -9.02
C ARG A 144 3.78 10.27 -9.63
N THR A 145 3.06 9.25 -10.05
CA THR A 145 3.60 8.20 -10.91
C THR A 145 3.68 8.68 -12.37
N ASN A 146 4.40 7.94 -13.20
CA ASN A 146 4.10 7.96 -14.63
C ASN A 146 2.71 7.37 -14.86
N GLU A 147 2.11 7.71 -15.99
CA GLU A 147 0.78 7.25 -16.33
C GLU A 147 0.77 5.72 -16.53
N ALA A 148 -0.21 5.07 -15.93
CA ALA A 148 -0.41 3.63 -15.99
C ALA A 148 -1.67 3.29 -16.81
N ASN A 149 -1.72 2.06 -17.29
CA ASN A 149 -2.90 1.50 -17.90
C ASN A 149 -3.86 1.02 -16.81
N GLN A 150 -5.11 1.45 -16.88
CA GLN A 150 -6.12 1.02 -15.93
C GLN A 150 -6.38 -0.48 -16.13
N LEU A 151 -6.53 -1.26 -15.05
CA LEU A 151 -6.79 -2.70 -15.17
C LEU A 151 -8.15 -2.95 -15.81
N SER A 152 -8.21 -3.77 -16.86
CA SER A 152 -9.47 -4.11 -17.51
C SER A 152 -10.34 -4.98 -16.61
N GLY A 153 -11.66 -4.83 -16.68
CA GLY A 153 -12.58 -5.68 -15.92
C GLY A 153 -12.47 -7.17 -16.26
N LYS A 154 -11.97 -7.52 -17.45
CA LYS A 154 -11.78 -8.91 -17.91
C LYS A 154 -10.56 -9.55 -17.25
N ASP A 155 -9.56 -8.76 -16.90
CA ASP A 155 -8.30 -9.22 -16.29
C ASP A 155 -8.32 -9.14 -14.76
N MET A 156 -9.45 -8.71 -14.18
CA MET A 156 -9.60 -8.63 -12.73
C MET A 156 -9.82 -10.01 -12.13
N ILE A 157 -9.21 -10.22 -10.97
CA ILE A 157 -9.28 -11.48 -10.24
C ILE A 157 -10.46 -11.42 -9.26
N ILE A 158 -11.26 -12.49 -9.22
CA ILE A 158 -12.29 -12.64 -8.20
C ILE A 158 -11.64 -13.30 -7.00
N MET A 159 -11.63 -12.59 -5.87
CA MET A 159 -11.17 -13.18 -4.61
C MET A 159 -12.30 -14.04 -4.05
N GLU A 160 -12.12 -15.35 -4.11
CA GLU A 160 -13.03 -16.29 -3.46
C GLU A 160 -12.93 -16.15 -1.94
N GLN A 161 -14.10 -16.12 -1.31
CA GLN A 161 -14.19 -16.19 0.14
C GLN A 161 -14.05 -17.67 0.53
N VAL A 162 -12.98 -18.01 1.24
CA VAL A 162 -12.71 -19.38 1.68
C VAL A 162 -13.08 -19.49 3.16
N GLY A 163 -14.07 -20.32 3.49
CA GLY A 163 -14.50 -20.59 4.86
C GLY A 163 -15.60 -21.65 4.91
N GLU A 164 -15.66 -22.44 5.99
CA GLU A 164 -16.60 -23.56 6.14
C GLU A 164 -18.07 -23.17 6.05
N SER A 165 -18.41 -21.91 6.35
CA SER A 165 -19.78 -21.37 6.29
C SER A 165 -20.06 -20.53 5.04
N VAL A 166 -19.11 -20.45 4.11
CA VAL A 166 -19.25 -19.60 2.93
C VAL A 166 -19.97 -20.37 1.83
N LEU A 167 -21.17 -19.92 1.48
CA LEU A 167 -21.90 -20.42 0.33
C LEU A 167 -21.32 -19.81 -0.96
N PRO A 168 -21.42 -20.49 -2.12
CA PRO A 168 -21.02 -19.93 -3.40
C PRO A 168 -21.73 -18.58 -3.64
N GLY A 169 -20.97 -17.57 -4.07
CA GLY A 169 -21.49 -16.20 -4.26
C GLY A 169 -22.54 -16.08 -5.37
N SER A 170 -22.69 -17.09 -6.23
CA SER A 170 -23.77 -17.19 -7.21
C SER A 170 -23.97 -18.65 -7.63
N THR A 171 -25.20 -18.98 -8.07
CA THR A 171 -25.52 -20.25 -8.76
C THR A 171 -25.29 -20.18 -10.28
N SER A 172 -24.98 -19.00 -10.83
CA SER A 172 -24.66 -18.80 -12.24
C SER A 172 -23.16 -18.65 -12.47
N VAL A 173 -22.62 -19.44 -13.40
CA VAL A 173 -21.20 -19.42 -13.79
C VAL A 173 -20.76 -18.02 -14.26
N GLU A 174 -21.61 -17.29 -15.01
CA GLU A 174 -21.28 -15.95 -15.52
C GLU A 174 -21.23 -14.86 -14.45
N MET A 175 -22.07 -15.00 -13.41
CA MET A 175 -22.08 -14.10 -12.25
C MET A 175 -20.93 -14.42 -11.29
N ALA A 176 -20.46 -15.67 -11.28
CA ALA A 176 -19.28 -16.10 -10.54
C ALA A 176 -17.95 -15.66 -11.20
N THR A 177 -17.96 -15.25 -12.47
CA THR A 177 -16.74 -14.89 -13.24
C THR A 177 -16.56 -13.39 -13.52
N THR A 178 -17.50 -12.53 -13.12
CA THR A 178 -17.41 -11.07 -13.41
C THR A 178 -17.19 -10.23 -12.14
N VAL A 179 -16.06 -9.51 -12.05
CA VAL A 179 -15.79 -8.55 -10.96
C VAL A 179 -16.72 -7.33 -11.08
N LYS A 180 -17.50 -7.03 -10.03
CA LYS A 180 -18.46 -5.91 -10.01
C LYS A 180 -18.26 -5.01 -8.79
N GLY A 181 -18.76 -3.77 -8.91
CA GLY A 181 -18.83 -2.79 -7.81
C GLY A 181 -17.47 -2.49 -7.19
N ALA A 182 -17.43 -2.45 -5.85
CA ALA A 182 -16.25 -2.11 -5.06
C ALA A 182 -14.99 -2.93 -5.41
N MET A 183 -15.14 -4.18 -5.82
CA MET A 183 -14.01 -5.07 -6.12
C MET A 183 -13.19 -4.59 -7.33
N LYS A 184 -13.84 -3.87 -8.27
CA LYS A 184 -13.12 -3.21 -9.37
C LYS A 184 -12.21 -2.09 -8.88
N TRP A 185 -12.64 -1.37 -7.84
CA TRP A 185 -11.91 -0.23 -7.28
C TRP A 185 -10.69 -0.68 -6.49
N ALA A 186 -10.79 -1.80 -5.76
CA ALA A 186 -9.68 -2.35 -4.98
C ALA A 186 -8.50 -2.82 -5.85
N GLN A 187 -8.72 -3.19 -7.11
CA GLN A 187 -7.69 -3.74 -7.99
C GLN A 187 -7.07 -2.65 -8.87
N ILE A 188 -5.91 -2.14 -8.46
CA ILE A 188 -5.16 -1.14 -9.23
C ILE A 188 -4.52 -1.69 -10.50
N GLY A 189 -4.25 -3.01 -10.54
CA GLY A 189 -3.58 -3.68 -11.65
C GLY A 189 -2.06 -3.74 -11.54
N ALA A 190 -1.48 -4.68 -12.27
CA ALA A 190 -0.04 -4.92 -12.28
C ALA A 190 0.74 -3.72 -12.83
N ASP A 191 0.27 -3.10 -13.91
CA ASP A 191 0.96 -1.94 -14.50
C ASP A 191 0.99 -0.76 -13.53
N ALA A 192 -0.15 -0.41 -12.91
CA ALA A 192 -0.21 0.63 -11.89
C ALA A 192 0.69 0.35 -10.68
N ALA A 193 0.68 -0.89 -10.18
CA ALA A 193 1.57 -1.31 -9.10
C ALA A 193 3.05 -1.18 -9.49
N MET A 194 3.41 -1.57 -10.71
CA MET A 194 4.77 -1.43 -11.23
C MET A 194 5.15 0.05 -11.39
N LYS A 195 4.31 0.91 -11.96
CA LYS A 195 4.60 2.35 -12.06
C LYS A 195 4.78 3.00 -10.69
N LEU A 196 3.99 2.58 -9.71
CA LEU A 196 4.11 3.05 -8.33
C LEU A 196 5.44 2.60 -7.69
N LEU A 197 5.79 1.32 -7.82
CA LEU A 197 7.06 0.78 -7.33
C LEU A 197 8.26 1.40 -8.05
N HIS A 198 8.22 1.57 -9.36
CA HIS A 198 9.25 2.27 -10.13
C HIS A 198 9.40 3.71 -9.64
N ALA A 199 8.31 4.46 -9.51
CA ALA A 199 8.38 5.83 -9.01
C ALA A 199 9.00 5.92 -7.60
N LEU A 200 8.83 4.87 -6.77
CA LEU A 200 9.44 4.78 -5.46
C LEU A 200 10.92 4.33 -5.49
N LEU A 201 11.30 3.43 -6.41
CA LEU A 201 12.60 2.75 -6.42
C LEU A 201 13.61 3.31 -7.44
N GLU A 202 13.19 4.02 -8.47
CA GLU A 202 14.01 4.41 -9.63
C GLU A 202 15.25 5.25 -9.28
N SER A 203 15.32 5.86 -8.09
CA SER A 203 16.54 6.53 -7.62
C SER A 203 17.63 5.60 -7.08
N ARG A 204 17.39 4.28 -6.96
CA ARG A 204 18.35 3.31 -6.41
C ARG A 204 19.26 2.63 -7.45
N PHE A 205 18.85 2.58 -8.72
CA PHE A 205 19.52 1.76 -9.73
C PHE A 205 20.38 2.53 -10.74
N VAL A 206 20.56 3.84 -10.57
CA VAL A 206 21.35 4.67 -11.50
C VAL A 206 22.85 4.73 -11.11
N HIS A 207 23.24 4.15 -9.97
CA HIS A 207 24.63 4.11 -9.50
C HIS A 207 25.03 2.72 -8.97
N GLN A 208 24.95 1.70 -9.83
CA GLN A 208 25.79 0.50 -9.74
C GLN A 208 26.57 0.35 -11.04
#